data_AF-A0A1X9XR75-F1
#
_entry.id   AF-A0A1X9XR75-F1
#
_cell.length_a   1.000
_cell.length_b   1.000
_cell.length_c   1.000
_cell.angle_alpha   90.00
_cell.angle_beta   90.00
_cell.angle_gamma   90.00
#
_symmetry.space_group_name_H-M   'P 1'
#
loop_
_entity.id
_entity.type
_entity.pdbx_description
1 polymer ?
#
loop_
_entity_poly.entity_id
_entity_poly.type
_entity_poly.pdbx_seq_one_letter_code
_entity_poly.pdbx_strand_id
1 'polypeptide(L)'
;REGDGQTLLVDYSNIDALKVTTIGAARFLHDGGFDSTKRYFMVAANQSNKIAVVDMRNGKLQALIDVGRIPHPGRGANFVHP
;
A
#
# COMPACT_ATOMS: atom_id res chain seq x y z
N ARG A 1 3.17 -14.38 12.01
CA ARG A 1 2.18 -13.29 12.19
C ARG A 1 2.89 -12.22 13.01
N GLU A 2 3.02 -11.00 12.47
CA GLU A 2 4.24 -10.16 12.50
C GLU A 2 5.34 -10.74 11.60
N GLY A 3 5.56 -10.11 10.44
CA GLY A 3 6.57 -10.52 9.46
C GLY A 3 6.08 -10.65 8.01
N ASP A 4 4.76 -10.75 7.77
CA ASP A 4 4.19 -11.09 6.45
C ASP A 4 3.94 -9.86 5.56
N GLY A 5 4.17 -8.64 6.07
CA GLY A 5 3.91 -7.39 5.36
C GLY A 5 2.41 -7.10 5.22
N GLN A 6 1.91 -6.16 6.03
CA GLN A 6 0.49 -5.84 6.12
C GLN A 6 0.29 -4.33 6.03
N THR A 7 -0.78 -3.93 5.35
CA THR A 7 -1.31 -2.56 5.38
C THR A 7 -2.54 -2.56 6.28
N LEU A 8 -2.56 -1.65 7.26
CA LEU A 8 -3.69 -1.48 8.17
C LEU A 8 -4.50 -0.26 7.73
N LEU A 9 -5.78 -0.45 7.42
CA LEU A 9 -6.73 0.65 7.27
C LEU A 9 -7.43 0.82 8.61
N VAL A 10 -7.12 1.91 9.30
CA VAL A 10 -7.65 2.22 10.63
C VAL A 10 -8.74 3.28 10.48
N ASP A 11 -9.96 2.91 10.80
CA ASP A 11 -11.09 3.84 10.92
C ASP A 11 -11.07 4.49 12.30
N TYR A 12 -10.81 5.79 12.30
CA TYR A 12 -10.71 6.62 13.51
C TYR A 12 -11.96 7.46 13.78
N SER A 13 -13.10 7.14 13.14
CA SER A 13 -14.37 7.83 13.41
C SER A 13 -14.89 7.62 14.85
N ASN A 14 -14.47 6.51 15.49
CA ASN A 14 -14.68 6.26 16.91
C ASN A 14 -13.41 5.66 17.53
N ILE A 15 -12.67 6.47 18.29
CA ILE A 15 -11.40 6.06 18.89
C ILE A 15 -11.57 5.11 20.08
N ASP A 16 -12.75 5.06 20.70
CA ASP A 16 -13.05 4.12 21.80
C ASP A 16 -13.38 2.71 21.26
N ALA A 17 -13.71 2.60 19.97
CA ALA A 17 -14.06 1.36 19.30
C ALA A 17 -13.47 1.31 17.88
N LEU A 18 -12.14 1.27 17.79
CA LEU A 18 -11.41 1.26 16.52
C LEU A 18 -11.82 0.08 15.62
N LYS A 19 -12.15 0.39 14.38
CA LYS A 19 -12.33 -0.62 13.33
C LYS A 19 -11.08 -0.66 12.46
N VAL A 20 -10.44 -1.84 12.39
CA VAL A 20 -9.22 -2.04 11.61
C VAL A 20 -9.45 -3.09 10.53
N THR A 21 -9.09 -2.76 9.30
CA THR A 21 -9.02 -3.73 8.19
C THR A 21 -7.55 -4.06 7.92
N THR A 22 -7.18 -5.32 8.15
CA THR A 22 -5.82 -5.82 7.87
C THR A 22 -5.74 -6.38 6.46
N ILE A 23 -4.90 -5.78 5.63
CA ILE A 23 -4.69 -6.19 4.25
C ILE A 23 -3.30 -6.81 4.13
N GLY A 24 -3.24 -8.11 3.78
CA GLY A 24 -1.98 -8.76 3.44
C GLY A 24 -1.44 -8.22 2.12
N ALA A 25 -0.14 -7.92 2.06
CA ALA A 25 0.53 -7.42 0.87
C ALA A 25 1.75 -8.28 0.55
N ALA A 26 2.96 -7.76 0.80
CA ALA A 26 4.21 -8.49 0.70
C ALA A 26 5.16 -8.02 1.79
N ARG A 27 6.08 -8.90 2.20
CA ARG A 27 7.08 -8.61 3.23
C ARG A 27 7.92 -7.39 2.87
N PHE A 28 8.42 -6.68 3.90
CA PHE A 28 9.28 -5.50 3.75
C PHE A 28 8.59 -4.30 3.10
N LEU A 29 7.33 -4.05 3.47
CA LEU A 29 6.68 -2.77 3.17
C LEU A 29 7.53 -1.62 3.75
N HIS A 30 7.67 -0.55 2.98
CA HIS A 30 8.53 0.58 3.33
C HIS A 30 7.81 1.92 3.10
N ASP A 31 7.82 2.43 1.88
CA ASP A 31 7.31 3.75 1.50
C ASP A 31 6.29 3.63 0.36
N GLY A 32 5.46 4.66 0.20
CA GLY A 32 4.38 4.65 -0.78
C GLY A 32 3.61 5.95 -0.85
N GLY A 33 2.74 6.04 -1.85
CA GLY A 33 1.90 7.20 -2.06
C GLY A 33 0.62 6.87 -2.79
N PHE A 34 -0.28 7.84 -2.79
CA PHE A 34 -1.53 7.75 -3.51
C PHE A 34 -1.32 8.00 -5.00
N ASP A 35 -2.10 7.28 -5.81
CA ASP A 35 -2.32 7.62 -7.20
C ASP A 35 -2.94 9.03 -7.36
N SER A 36 -3.05 9.51 -8.61
CA SER A 36 -3.62 10.84 -8.89
C SER A 36 -5.07 10.99 -8.42
N THR A 37 -5.86 9.91 -8.41
CA THR A 37 -7.26 9.92 -8.00
C THR A 37 -7.47 9.80 -6.48
N LYS A 38 -6.39 9.54 -5.72
CA LYS A 38 -6.43 9.29 -4.28
C LYS A 38 -7.26 8.07 -3.87
N ARG A 39 -7.50 7.13 -4.79
CA ARG A 39 -8.23 5.90 -4.52
C ARG A 39 -7.30 4.74 -4.19
N TYR A 40 -6.17 4.66 -4.89
CA TYR A 40 -5.24 3.55 -4.78
C TYR A 40 -4.00 4.00 -4.03
N PHE A 41 -3.67 3.29 -2.96
CA PHE A 41 -2.40 3.46 -2.25
C PHE A 41 -1.38 2.48 -2.81
N MET A 42 -0.29 3.01 -3.36
CA MET A 42 0.80 2.23 -3.95
C MET A 42 1.98 2.23 -2.97
N VAL A 43 2.34 1.06 -2.44
CA VAL A 43 3.39 0.91 -1.41
C VAL A 43 4.44 -0.11 -1.85
N ALA A 44 5.71 0.27 -1.69
CA ALA A 44 6.85 -0.57 -2.02
C ALA A 44 7.08 -1.64 -0.95
N ALA A 45 7.17 -2.88 -1.39
CA ALA A 45 7.71 -4.02 -0.66
C ALA A 45 9.17 -4.21 -1.11
N ASN A 46 10.08 -3.40 -0.57
CA ASN A 46 11.36 -3.10 -1.21
C ASN A 46 12.26 -4.35 -1.37
N GLN A 47 12.52 -5.10 -0.32
CA GLN A 47 13.31 -6.33 -0.38
C GLN A 47 12.57 -7.50 -1.06
N SER A 48 11.30 -7.29 -1.41
CA SER A 48 10.50 -8.23 -2.22
C SER A 48 10.45 -7.84 -3.70
N ASN A 49 11.05 -6.71 -4.11
CA ASN A 49 11.01 -6.16 -5.48
C ASN A 49 9.57 -6.01 -6.03
N LYS A 50 8.63 -5.59 -5.18
CA LYS A 50 7.21 -5.46 -5.54
C LYS A 50 6.64 -4.11 -5.14
N ILE A 51 5.63 -3.66 -5.87
CA ILE A 51 4.69 -2.60 -5.45
C ILE A 51 3.35 -3.26 -5.14
N ALA A 52 2.85 -3.10 -3.92
CA ALA A 52 1.50 -3.47 -3.56
C ALA A 52 0.54 -2.30 -3.83
N VAL A 53 -0.59 -2.60 -4.45
CA VAL A 53 -1.65 -1.64 -4.75
C VAL A 53 -2.85 -1.96 -3.87
N VAL A 54 -3.25 -1.03 -3.02
CA VAL A 54 -4.37 -1.17 -2.10
C VAL A 54 -5.52 -0.27 -2.56
N ASP A 55 -6.71 -0.84 -2.78
CA ASP A 55 -7.93 -0.06 -3.03
C ASP A 55 -8.48 0.45 -1.70
N MET A 56 -8.32 1.76 -1.44
CA MET A 56 -8.75 2.37 -0.19
C MET A 56 -10.26 2.45 -0.05
N ARG A 57 -11.01 2.44 -1.15
CA ARG A 57 -12.47 2.49 -1.11
C ARG A 57 -13.05 1.15 -0.64
N ASN A 58 -12.46 0.06 -1.11
CA ASN A 58 -12.96 -1.29 -0.83
C ASN A 58 -12.20 -1.99 0.31
N GLY A 59 -11.07 -1.43 0.75
CA GLY A 59 -10.22 -2.01 1.80
C GLY A 59 -9.62 -3.35 1.41
N LYS A 60 -9.15 -3.48 0.16
CA LYS A 60 -8.62 -4.74 -0.39
C LYS A 60 -7.31 -4.53 -1.13
N LEU A 61 -6.48 -5.58 -1.14
CA LEU A 61 -5.35 -5.66 -2.05
C LEU A 61 -5.88 -5.78 -3.48
N GLN A 62 -5.51 -4.83 -4.33
CA GLN A 62 -5.87 -4.81 -5.73
C GLN A 62 -4.86 -5.56 -6.59
N ALA A 63 -3.56 -5.38 -6.32
CA ALA A 63 -2.49 -6.02 -7.09
C ALA A 63 -1.16 -6.09 -6.31
N LEU A 64 -0.30 -7.02 -6.73
CA LEU A 64 1.13 -7.05 -6.43
C LEU A 64 1.88 -7.00 -7.76
N ILE A 65 2.61 -5.92 -7.99
CA ILE A 65 3.31 -5.65 -9.26
C ILE A 65 4.79 -5.91 -9.07
N ASP A 66 5.36 -6.80 -9.87
CA ASP A 66 6.82 -7.01 -9.93
C ASP A 66 7.52 -5.82 -10.58
N VAL A 67 8.61 -5.38 -9.96
CA VAL A 67 9.42 -4.24 -10.43
C VAL A 67 10.91 -4.56 -10.31
N GLY A 68 11.75 -3.59 -10.65
CA GLY A 68 13.20 -3.68 -10.47
C GLY A 68 13.62 -3.86 -9.00
N ARG A 69 14.94 -3.96 -8.80
CA ARG A 69 15.52 -4.26 -7.49
C ARG A 69 15.34 -3.10 -6.50
N ILE A 70 14.87 -3.41 -5.29
CA ILE A 70 14.75 -2.50 -4.13
C ILE A 70 14.05 -1.19 -4.53
N PRO A 71 12.75 -1.23 -4.90
CA PRO A 71 12.00 -0.02 -5.20
C PRO A 71 11.94 0.91 -3.98
N HIS A 72 12.14 2.20 -4.22
CA HIS A 72 12.12 3.26 -3.20
C HIS A 72 11.49 4.54 -3.78
N PRO A 73 10.15 4.56 -3.93
CA PRO A 73 9.46 5.65 -4.63
C PRO A 73 9.33 6.94 -3.81
N GLY A 74 9.61 6.94 -2.50
CA GLY A 74 9.10 7.95 -1.58
C GLY A 74 7.57 7.95 -1.61
N ARG A 75 6.97 9.07 -2.03
CA ARG A 75 5.52 9.16 -2.30
C ARG A 75 5.15 8.88 -3.77
N GLY A 76 6.14 8.59 -4.61
CA GLY A 76 5.98 8.42 -6.05
C GLY A 76 5.79 9.75 -6.80
N ALA A 77 5.57 9.64 -8.11
CA ALA A 77 5.28 10.74 -9.01
C ALA A 77 4.11 10.37 -9.93
N ASN A 78 3.03 11.15 -9.88
CA ASN A 78 1.87 10.95 -10.73
C ASN A 78 1.90 11.95 -11.90
N PHE A 79 1.79 11.46 -13.12
CA PHE A 79 1.66 12.28 -14.33
C PHE A 79 0.95 11.47 -15.41
N VAL A 80 0.33 12.16 -16.38
CA VAL A 80 -0.21 11.52 -17.58
C VAL A 80 0.94 11.41 -18.57
N HIS A 81 1.29 10.19 -18.98
CA HIS A 81 2.26 9.96 -20.03
C HIS A 81 1.65 10.39 -21.39
N PRO A 82 2.40 11.07 -22.27
CA PRO A 82 1.93 11.44 -23.61
C PRO A 82 1.62 10.23 -24.50
#